data_AF-A0A936YP83-F1
#
_entry.id   AF-A0A936YP83-F1
#
_cell.length_a   1.000
_cell.length_b   1.000
_cell.length_c   1.000
_cell.angle_alpha   90.00
_cell.angle_beta   90.00
_cell.angle_gamma   90.00
#
_symmetry.space_group_name_H-M   'P 1'
#
loop_
_entity.id
_entity.type
_entity.pdbx_description
1 polymer ?
#
loop_
_entity_poly.entity_id
_entity_poly.type
_entity_poly.pdbx_seq_one_letter_code
_entity_poly.pdbx_strand_id
1 'polypeptide(L)' 'MAIGIVGGAGVTAIAAQPNMKSALDHLVAADTFLARATDNKGGHKAKARSLISLAIKEVRAGMRYAN' A
#
# COMPACT_ATOMS: atom_id res chain seq x y z
N MET A 1 16.66 -0.71 45.28
CA MET A 1 16.82 -0.59 43.81
C MET A 1 15.56 -1.11 43.16
N ALA A 2 14.67 -0.21 42.72
CA ALA A 2 13.39 -0.57 42.12
C ALA A 2 13.61 -0.89 40.64
N ILE A 3 13.29 -2.11 40.22
CA ILE A 3 13.28 -2.49 38.80
C ILE A 3 11.94 -2.02 38.24
N GLY A 4 11.96 -0.88 37.56
CA GLY A 4 10.81 -0.37 36.82
C GLY A 4 10.57 -1.26 35.60
N ILE A 5 9.54 -2.09 35.66
CA ILE A 5 8.95 -2.70 34.46
C ILE A 5 8.30 -1.56 33.70
N VAL A 6 8.96 -1.07 32.64
CA VAL A 6 8.33 -0.19 31.66
C VAL A 6 7.30 -1.04 30.93
N GLY A 7 6.06 -0.94 31.41
CA GLY A 7 4.89 -1.54 30.79
C GLY A 7 4.78 -1.07 29.35
N GLY A 8 4.75 -2.02 28.42
CA GLY A 8 4.39 -1.80 27.04
C GLY A 8 2.97 -1.25 26.97
N ALA A 9 2.85 0.06 26.95
CA ALA A 9 1.64 0.75 26.53
C ALA A 9 1.79 1.07 25.04
N GLY A 10 1.68 0.02 24.21
CA GLY A 10 1.33 0.15 22.80
C GLY A 10 -0.11 0.65 22.72
N VAL A 11 -0.31 1.93 23.03
CA VAL A 11 -1.61 2.57 23.00
C VAL A 11 -2.07 2.58 21.55
N THR A 12 -3.12 1.79 21.30
CA THR A 12 -4.01 1.82 20.12
C THR A 12 -3.36 1.46 18.78
N ALA A 13 -3.12 0.17 18.57
CA ALA A 13 -2.95 -0.43 17.26
C ALA A 13 -4.27 -0.52 16.46
N ILE A 14 -5.02 0.57 16.42
CA ILE A 14 -5.69 0.99 15.18
C ILE A 14 -4.56 1.63 14.36
N ALA A 15 -3.63 0.80 13.89
CA ALA A 15 -2.30 1.23 13.53
C ALA A 15 -2.36 2.24 12.38
N ALA A 16 -1.87 3.46 12.61
CA ALA A 16 -1.54 4.37 11.53
C ALA A 16 -0.60 3.60 10.58
N GLN A 17 -1.10 3.15 9.44
CA GLN A 17 -0.31 2.58 8.35
C GLN A 17 -0.10 3.64 7.27
N PRO A 18 0.59 4.77 7.56
CA PRO A 18 0.74 5.86 6.60
C PRO A 18 1.45 5.38 5.34
N ASN A 19 2.38 4.43 5.46
CA ASN A 19 3.11 3.87 4.33
C ASN A 19 2.23 2.98 3.45
N MET A 20 1.32 2.18 4.01
CA MET A 20 0.40 1.35 3.22
C MET A 20 -0.64 2.21 2.50
N LYS A 21 -1.20 3.21 3.21
CA LYS A 21 -2.09 4.23 2.64
C LYS A 21 -1.40 4.98 1.49
N SER A 22 -0.17 5.45 1.71
CA SER A 22 0.62 6.16 0.71
C SER A 22 0.96 5.28 -0.50
N ALA A 23 1.38 4.04 -0.27
CA ALA A 23 1.63 3.07 -1.34
C ALA A 23 0.37 2.84 -2.18
N LEU A 24 -0.79 2.68 -1.54
CA LEU A 24 -2.07 2.54 -2.24
C LEU A 24 -2.39 3.77 -3.10
N ASP A 25 -2.23 4.97 -2.55
CA ASP A 25 -2.50 6.22 -3.26
C ASP A 25 -1.57 6.38 -4.47
N HIS A 26 -0.27 6.06 -4.33
CA HIS A 26 0.69 6.07 -5.43
C HIS A 26 0.40 5.03 -6.52
N LEU A 27 -0.02 3.83 -6.13
CA LEU A 27 -0.40 2.78 -7.09
C LEU A 27 -1.63 3.18 -7.92
N VAL A 28 -2.64 3.79 -7.29
CA VAL A 28 -3.83 4.29 -7.98
C VAL A 28 -3.48 5.45 -8.94
N ALA A 29 -2.60 6.35 -8.51
CA ALA A 29 -2.09 7.42 -9.38
C ALA A 29 -1.34 6.84 -10.58
N ALA A 30 -0.47 5.84 -10.36
CA ALA A 30 0.27 5.17 -11.42
C ALA A 30 -0.65 4.49 -12.45
N ASP A 31 -1.71 3.78 -12.00
CA ASP A 31 -2.69 3.20 -12.94
C ASP A 31 -3.40 4.28 -13.77
N THR A 32 -3.73 5.42 -13.15
CA THR A 32 -4.35 6.56 -13.83
C THR A 32 -3.44 7.16 -14.91
N PHE A 33 -2.15 7.34 -14.62
CA PHE A 33 -1.18 7.81 -15.60
C PHE A 33 -1.02 6.83 -16.76
N LEU A 34 -0.93 5.53 -16.47
CA LEU A 34 -0.85 4.49 -17.51
C LEU A 34 -2.15 4.34 -18.29
N ALA A 35 -3.31 4.64 -17.70
CA ALA A 35 -4.58 4.64 -18.41
C ALA A 35 -4.63 5.75 -19.48
N ARG A 36 -4.01 6.90 -19.20
CA ARG A 36 -3.93 8.05 -20.10
C ARG A 36 -2.80 7.96 -21.12
N ALA A 37 -1.80 7.11 -20.87
CA ALA A 37 -0.71 6.90 -21.81
C ALA A 37 -1.24 6.32 -23.14
N THR A 38 -0.98 7.01 -24.24
CA THR A 38 -1.37 6.61 -25.60
C THR A 38 -0.58 5.40 -26.07
N ASP A 39 0.71 5.37 -25.75
CA ASP A 39 1.65 4.35 -26.22
C ASP A 39 1.55 3.05 -25.41
N ASN A 40 1.15 1.95 -26.06
CA ASN A 40 1.29 0.59 -25.52
C ASN A 40 2.45 -0.15 -26.22
N LYS A 41 3.61 0.49 -26.29
CA LYS A 41 4.82 -0.06 -26.93
C LYS A 41 5.12 -1.45 -26.34
N GLY A 42 5.12 -2.48 -27.19
CA GLY A 42 5.39 -3.87 -26.80
C GLY A 42 4.40 -4.50 -25.80
N GLY A 43 3.22 -3.91 -25.58
CA GLY A 43 2.27 -4.40 -24.58
C GLY A 43 2.63 -4.05 -23.12
N HIS A 44 3.73 -3.32 -22.90
CA HIS A 44 4.25 -3.04 -21.57
C HIS A 44 3.30 -2.21 -20.72
N LYS A 45 2.53 -1.28 -21.31
CA LYS A 45 1.51 -0.49 -20.60
C LYS A 45 0.43 -1.40 -20.00
N ALA A 46 -0.11 -2.29 -20.82
CA ALA A 46 -1.13 -3.24 -20.36
C ALA A 46 -0.58 -4.17 -19.27
N LYS A 47 0.66 -4.66 -19.44
CA LYS A 47 1.33 -5.50 -18.45
C LYS A 47 1.57 -4.75 -17.13
N ALA A 48 2.04 -3.51 -17.18
CA ALA A 48 2.26 -2.67 -16.00
C ALA A 48 0.97 -2.42 -15.23
N ARG A 49 -0.14 -2.09 -15.93
CA ARG A 49 -1.46 -1.92 -15.30
C ARG A 49 -1.96 -3.20 -14.62
N SER A 50 -1.74 -4.36 -15.25
CA SER A 50 -2.07 -5.65 -14.64
C SER A 50 -1.30 -5.88 -13.33
N LEU A 51 0.00 -5.60 -13.31
CA LEU A 51 0.83 -5.72 -12.11
C LEU A 51 0.41 -4.74 -11.01
N ILE A 52 0.12 -3.49 -11.38
CA ILE A 52 -0.37 -2.47 -10.43
C ILE A 52 -1.71 -2.90 -9.82
N SER A 53 -2.62 -3.45 -10.62
CA SER A 53 -3.91 -3.97 -10.13
C SER A 53 -3.72 -5.07 -9.08
N LEU A 54 -2.76 -5.98 -9.28
CA LEU A 54 -2.39 -7.00 -8.30
C LEU A 54 -1.80 -6.37 -7.03
N ALA A 55 -0.84 -5.46 -7.17
CA ALA A 55 -0.24 -4.78 -6.03
C ALA A 55 -1.29 -4.02 -5.17
N ILE A 56 -2.25 -3.35 -5.81
CA ILE A 56 -3.36 -2.68 -5.13
C ILE A 56 -4.18 -3.67 -4.29
N LYS A 57 -4.44 -4.87 -4.80
CA LYS A 57 -5.18 -5.92 -4.06
C LYS A 57 -4.40 -6.37 -2.83
N GLU A 58 -3.11 -6.65 -2.98
CA GLU A 58 -2.25 -7.07 -1.88
C GLU A 58 -2.12 -5.98 -0.79
N VAL A 59 -1.94 -4.72 -1.18
CA VAL A 59 -1.88 -3.61 -0.21
C VAL A 59 -3.20 -3.47 0.55
N ARG A 60 -4.35 -3.55 -0.14
CA ARG A 60 -5.66 -3.52 0.53
C ARG A 60 -5.86 -4.73 1.45
N ALA A 61 -5.38 -5.91 1.06
CA ALA A 61 -5.44 -7.11 1.90
C ALA A 61 -4.57 -6.95 3.16
N GLY A 62 -3.35 -6.45 3.02
CA GLY A 62 -2.46 -6.15 4.15
C GLY A 62 -3.02 -5.08 5.09
N MET A 63 -3.69 -4.06 4.56
CA MET A 63 -4.41 -3.06 5.38
C MET A 63 -5.58 -3.67 6.16
N ARG A 64 -6.34 -4.60 5.55
CA ARG A 64 -7.45 -5.30 6.21
C ARG A 64 -6.97 -6.27 7.28
N TYR A 65 -5.85 -6.94 7.07
CA TYR A 65 -5.29 -7.89 8.04
C TYR A 65 -4.76 -7.19 9.30
N ALA A 66 -4.29 -5.96 9.17
CA ALA A 66 -3.73 -5.17 10.26
C ALA A 66 -4.75 -4.33 11.05
N ASN A 67 -6.05 -4.49 10.76
CA ASN A 67 -7.16 -3.77 11.39
C ASN A 67 -8.13 -4.75 12.04
#